data_AF-A0A496R7X8-F1
#
_entry.id   AF-A0A496R7X8-F1
#
_cell.length_a   1.000
_cell.length_b   1.000
_cell.length_c   1.000
_cell.angle_alpha   90.00
_cell.angle_beta   90.00
_cell.angle_gamma   90.00
#
_symmetry.space_group_name_H-M   'P 1'
#
loop_
_entity.id
_entity.type
_entity.pdbx_description
1 polymer ?
#
loop_
_entity_poly.entity_id
_entity_poly.type
_entity_poly.pdbx_seq_one_letter_code
_entity_poly.pdbx_strand_id
1 'polypeptide(L)'
;GDNGYWQQYPTALPGYFAGASSAWSGYKGTELDFQELLDIHYFKDESGMKAKALLQMANIYKEYSSGVHNGSIFALTMLDSHYPGYRSYFQPLRGLDFSGALKELKGAENYIQKANNADKELLFTAHLLRHGIQLTIELFKTESLAIKDIPVKKRKEFSEDLKSIISEFKRLWLVRYRDGGLQDSLNIFYELDAFYSN
;
A
#
# COMPACT_ATOMS: atom_id res chain seq x y z
N GLY A 1 9.74 -8.77 3.58
CA GLY A 1 8.83 -8.92 2.43
C GLY A 1 7.80 -9.94 2.84
N ASP A 2 7.12 -9.62 3.94
CA ASP A 2 6.42 -10.61 4.73
C ASP A 2 5.00 -10.73 4.16
N ASN A 3 4.34 -11.86 4.43
CA ASN A 3 2.94 -12.06 4.06
C ASN A 3 2.68 -11.83 2.56
N GLY A 4 3.50 -12.44 1.69
CA GLY A 4 3.29 -12.43 0.24
C GLY A 4 3.81 -11.21 -0.50
N TYR A 5 4.57 -10.31 0.14
CA TYR A 5 5.30 -9.21 -0.51
C TYR A 5 4.44 -8.44 -1.54
N TRP A 6 3.33 -7.87 -1.09
CA TRP A 6 2.41 -7.13 -1.96
C TRP A 6 2.98 -5.79 -2.46
N GLN A 7 4.06 -5.31 -1.85
CA GLN A 7 4.67 -4.04 -2.20
C GLN A 7 5.49 -4.15 -3.49
N GLN A 8 5.38 -3.15 -4.36
CA GLN A 8 6.21 -3.09 -5.56
C GLN A 8 7.61 -2.60 -5.24
N TYR A 9 8.58 -2.93 -6.09
CA TYR A 9 9.99 -2.61 -5.85
C TYR A 9 10.27 -1.14 -5.45
N PRO A 10 9.63 -0.11 -6.05
CA PRO A 10 9.87 1.28 -5.68
C PRO A 10 9.64 1.59 -4.20
N THR A 11 8.77 0.88 -3.50
CA THR A 11 8.43 1.18 -2.10
C THR A 11 9.59 0.97 -1.14
N ALA A 12 10.58 0.13 -1.50
CA ALA A 12 11.76 -0.12 -0.68
C ALA A 12 12.87 0.92 -0.90
N LEU A 13 12.82 1.65 -2.03
CA LEU A 13 13.90 2.54 -2.44
C LEU A 13 14.19 3.68 -1.44
N PRO A 14 13.20 4.37 -0.83
CA PRO A 14 13.50 5.39 0.16
C PRO A 14 14.39 4.86 1.29
N GLY A 15 14.12 3.62 1.75
CA GLY A 15 14.91 2.96 2.78
C GLY A 15 16.33 2.59 2.29
N TYR A 16 16.45 2.07 1.07
CA TYR A 16 17.77 1.76 0.49
C TYR A 16 18.62 3.01 0.30
N PHE A 17 18.02 4.10 -0.17
CA PHE A 17 18.72 5.37 -0.34
C PHE A 17 19.13 5.94 1.02
N ALA A 18 18.25 5.90 2.03
CA ALA A 18 18.61 6.34 3.37
C ALA A 18 19.79 5.53 3.93
N GLY A 19 19.74 4.20 3.81
CA GLY A 19 20.83 3.33 4.26
C GLY A 19 22.15 3.58 3.52
N ALA A 20 22.11 3.71 2.19
CA ALA A 20 23.28 3.99 1.38
C ALA A 20 23.91 5.36 1.70
N SER A 21 23.08 6.40 1.78
CA SER A 21 23.52 7.75 2.13
C SER A 21 24.14 7.78 3.53
N SER A 22 23.48 7.17 4.52
CA SER A 22 23.99 7.12 5.89
C SER A 22 25.27 6.31 6.03
N ALA A 23 25.43 5.22 5.27
CA ALA A 23 26.67 4.44 5.27
C ALA A 23 27.87 5.25 4.73
N TRP A 24 27.63 6.16 3.80
CA TRP A 24 28.68 6.98 3.19
C TRP A 24 29.01 8.26 3.97
N SER A 25 28.00 8.98 4.47
CA SER A 25 28.17 10.32 5.08
C SER A 25 27.70 10.43 6.53
N GLY A 26 27.38 9.31 7.18
CA GLY A 26 26.88 9.28 8.56
C GLY A 26 25.51 9.93 8.68
N TYR A 27 25.28 10.66 9.78
CA TYR A 27 24.00 11.32 10.03
C TYR A 27 23.63 12.37 8.95
N LYS A 28 24.63 13.00 8.32
CA LYS A 28 24.38 13.95 7.23
C LYS A 28 23.70 13.31 6.02
N GLY A 29 23.82 11.99 5.86
CA GLY A 29 23.14 11.24 4.80
C GLY A 29 21.62 11.23 4.93
N THR A 30 21.08 11.49 6.12
CA THR A 30 19.63 11.58 6.33
C THR A 30 19.08 12.99 6.06
N GLU A 31 19.94 13.97 5.83
CA GLU A 31 19.56 15.36 5.52
C GLU A 31 19.40 15.59 4.01
N LEU A 32 19.69 14.58 3.18
CA LEU A 32 19.60 14.69 1.72
C LEU A 32 18.14 14.74 1.24
N ASP A 33 17.94 15.39 0.10
CA ASP A 33 16.65 15.41 -0.59
C ASP A 33 16.38 14.04 -1.25
N PHE A 34 15.65 13.18 -0.54
CA PHE A 34 15.29 11.86 -1.05
C PHE A 34 14.38 11.91 -2.27
N GLN A 35 13.61 13.00 -2.48
CA GLN A 35 12.81 13.14 -3.68
C GLN A 35 13.73 13.28 -4.89
N GLU A 36 14.65 14.25 -4.83
CA GLU A 36 15.65 14.50 -5.88
C GLU A 36 16.50 13.24 -6.16
N LEU A 37 16.99 12.57 -5.11
CA LEU A 37 17.82 11.37 -5.28
C LEU A 37 17.07 10.24 -5.99
N LEU A 38 15.80 9.99 -5.62
CA LEU A 38 14.98 8.96 -6.26
C LEU A 38 14.74 9.28 -7.74
N ASP A 39 14.53 10.55 -8.07
CA ASP A 39 14.33 10.96 -9.47
C ASP A 39 15.61 10.83 -10.29
N ILE A 40 16.76 11.27 -9.77
CA ILE A 40 18.05 11.17 -10.48
C ILE A 40 18.44 9.71 -10.73
N HIS A 41 18.33 8.87 -9.70
CA HIS A 41 18.95 7.54 -9.75
C HIS A 41 17.99 6.42 -10.18
N TYR A 42 16.68 6.56 -9.94
CA TYR A 42 15.72 5.51 -10.22
C TYR A 42 14.67 5.91 -11.24
N PHE A 43 13.85 6.92 -10.93
CA PHE A 43 12.69 7.24 -11.76
C PHE A 43 13.05 7.90 -13.09
N LYS A 44 14.19 8.62 -13.13
CA LYS A 44 14.65 9.41 -14.27
C LYS A 44 13.53 10.32 -14.80
N ASP A 45 12.77 10.90 -13.87
CA ASP A 45 11.61 11.74 -14.12
C ASP A 45 11.97 13.20 -13.85
N GLU A 46 12.23 13.96 -14.91
CA GLU A 46 12.60 15.39 -14.82
C GLU A 46 11.51 16.24 -14.13
N SER A 47 10.25 15.79 -14.12
CA SER A 47 9.18 16.50 -13.43
C SER A 47 9.24 16.37 -11.90
N GLY A 48 9.96 15.35 -11.42
CA GLY A 48 10.05 14.94 -10.02
C GLY A 48 8.74 14.44 -9.38
N MET A 49 7.72 14.20 -10.20
CA MET A 49 6.38 13.88 -9.71
C MET A 49 6.28 12.43 -9.25
N LYS A 50 7.06 11.51 -9.83
CA LYS A 50 7.07 10.10 -9.39
C LYS A 50 7.66 9.92 -7.99
N ALA A 51 8.84 10.46 -7.69
CA ALA A 51 9.38 10.37 -6.35
C ALA A 51 8.46 11.05 -5.33
N LYS A 52 7.89 12.21 -5.69
CA LYS A 52 6.92 12.89 -4.84
C LYS A 52 5.68 12.05 -4.55
N ALA A 53 5.12 11.39 -5.56
CA ALA A 53 4.00 10.47 -5.38
C ALA A 53 4.34 9.31 -4.44
N LEU A 54 5.50 8.67 -4.66
CA LEU A 54 5.98 7.57 -3.82
C LEU A 54 6.14 7.98 -2.36
N LEU A 55 6.84 9.09 -2.11
CA LEU A 55 7.10 9.60 -0.76
C LEU A 55 5.80 10.03 -0.06
N GLN A 56 4.85 10.60 -0.79
CA GLN A 56 3.54 10.91 -0.23
C GLN A 56 2.79 9.62 0.17
N MET A 57 2.67 8.64 -0.73
CA MET A 57 2.01 7.35 -0.42
C MET A 57 2.66 6.64 0.77
N ALA A 58 3.99 6.69 0.89
CA ALA A 58 4.74 6.07 1.98
C ALA A 58 4.40 6.66 3.36
N ASN A 59 3.84 7.87 3.42
CA ASN A 59 3.55 8.57 4.68
C ASN A 59 2.07 8.58 5.08
N ILE A 60 1.14 8.21 4.18
CA ILE A 60 -0.31 8.29 4.43
C ILE A 60 -0.71 7.57 5.72
N TYR A 61 -0.06 6.46 6.05
CA TYR A 61 -0.41 5.66 7.23
C TYR A 61 -0.10 6.33 8.58
N LYS A 62 0.78 7.35 8.61
CA LYS A 62 1.36 7.89 9.85
C LYS A 62 0.33 8.45 10.81
N GLU A 63 -0.71 9.11 10.30
CA GLU A 63 -1.77 9.68 11.12
C GLU A 63 -2.73 8.62 11.68
N TYR A 64 -2.79 7.44 11.05
CA TYR A 64 -3.84 6.43 11.28
C TYR A 64 -3.34 5.14 11.93
N SER A 65 -2.03 5.03 12.19
CA SER A 65 -1.39 3.77 12.62
C SER A 65 -0.72 3.88 13.98
N SER A 66 -1.18 4.79 14.84
CA SER A 66 -0.70 4.87 16.23
C SER A 66 -0.91 3.52 16.92
N GLY A 67 0.16 2.95 17.48
CA GLY A 67 0.13 1.63 18.13
C GLY A 67 0.20 0.42 17.19
N VAL A 68 0.23 0.61 15.86
CA VAL A 68 0.49 -0.47 14.91
C VAL A 68 2.00 -0.65 14.75
N HIS A 69 2.53 -1.76 15.25
CA HIS A 69 3.94 -2.10 15.09
C HIS A 69 4.18 -2.78 13.73
N ASN A 70 5.19 -2.32 12.98
CA ASN A 70 5.65 -2.93 11.72
C ASN A 70 4.52 -3.15 10.69
N GLY A 71 3.74 -2.10 10.42
CA GLY A 71 2.68 -2.16 9.42
C GLY A 71 1.91 -0.85 9.30
N SER A 72 0.96 -0.84 8.38
CA SER A 72 -0.09 0.19 8.30
C SER A 72 -1.44 -0.44 8.62
N ILE A 73 -2.34 0.32 9.24
CA ILE A 73 -3.71 -0.16 9.46
C ILE A 73 -4.38 -0.60 8.14
N PHE A 74 -4.09 0.08 7.03
CA PHE A 74 -4.63 -0.24 5.71
C PHE A 74 -4.16 -1.60 5.17
N ALA A 75 -2.93 -2.01 5.47
CA ALA A 75 -2.45 -3.35 5.13
C ALA A 75 -3.01 -4.40 6.10
N LEU A 76 -3.07 -4.09 7.40
CA LEU A 76 -3.53 -5.04 8.41
C LEU A 76 -5.01 -5.41 8.25
N THR A 77 -5.88 -4.49 7.83
CA THR A 77 -7.28 -4.80 7.54
C THR A 77 -7.45 -5.76 6.37
N MET A 78 -6.58 -5.67 5.35
CA MET A 78 -6.53 -6.64 4.26
C MET A 78 -5.95 -7.99 4.69
N LEU A 79 -4.96 -7.99 5.59
CA LEU A 79 -4.33 -9.21 6.09
C LEU A 79 -5.11 -9.92 7.19
N ASP A 80 -6.18 -9.31 7.73
CA ASP A 80 -7.01 -9.89 8.78
C ASP A 80 -7.65 -11.24 8.37
N SER A 81 -7.93 -11.42 7.08
CA SER A 81 -8.45 -12.68 6.54
C SER A 81 -7.46 -13.84 6.73
N HIS A 82 -6.17 -13.55 6.61
CA HIS A 82 -5.08 -14.53 6.72
C HIS A 82 -4.54 -14.63 8.16
N TYR A 83 -4.53 -13.51 8.89
CA TYR A 83 -4.06 -13.40 10.27
C TYR A 83 -5.08 -12.66 11.15
N PRO A 84 -6.11 -13.37 11.68
CA PRO A 84 -7.16 -12.77 12.51
C PRO A 84 -6.65 -12.12 13.80
N GLY A 85 -5.40 -12.39 14.20
CA GLY A 85 -4.75 -11.74 15.33
C GLY A 85 -4.59 -10.22 15.14
N TYR A 86 -4.62 -9.71 13.90
CA TYR A 86 -4.49 -8.28 13.65
C TYR A 86 -5.69 -7.45 14.15
N ARG A 87 -6.85 -8.07 14.42
CA ARG A 87 -8.02 -7.35 14.98
C ARG A 87 -7.75 -6.63 16.29
N SER A 88 -6.77 -7.09 17.08
CA SER A 88 -6.41 -6.40 18.33
C SER A 88 -5.90 -4.98 18.10
N TYR A 89 -5.33 -4.69 16.92
CA TYR A 89 -4.89 -3.35 16.55
C TYR A 89 -6.03 -2.42 16.13
N PHE A 90 -7.22 -2.94 15.83
CA PHE A 90 -8.31 -2.13 15.26
C PHE A 90 -9.11 -1.41 16.34
N GLN A 91 -9.33 -2.06 17.50
CA GLN A 91 -10.15 -1.51 18.58
C GLN A 91 -9.67 -0.15 19.11
N PRO A 92 -8.35 0.08 19.35
CA PRO A 92 -7.86 1.39 19.78
C PRO A 92 -8.09 2.52 18.76
N LEU A 93 -8.36 2.18 17.51
CA LEU A 93 -8.55 3.13 16.40
C LEU A 93 -10.04 3.42 16.15
N ARG A 94 -10.94 2.87 16.97
CA ARG A 94 -12.38 3.14 16.89
C ARG A 94 -12.68 4.64 16.95
N GLY A 95 -13.56 5.09 16.07
CA GLY A 95 -13.98 6.50 16.00
C GLY A 95 -13.02 7.41 15.21
N LEU A 96 -11.87 6.90 14.74
CA LEU A 96 -11.05 7.64 13.78
C LEU A 96 -11.75 7.73 12.42
N ASP A 97 -11.58 8.88 11.77
CA ASP A 97 -11.98 9.08 10.39
C ASP A 97 -10.78 8.87 9.47
N PHE A 98 -10.88 7.91 8.54
CA PHE A 98 -9.83 7.60 7.56
C PHE A 98 -10.07 8.29 6.20
N SER A 99 -11.09 9.15 6.07
CA SER A 99 -11.40 9.86 4.81
C SER A 99 -10.26 10.78 4.35
N GLY A 100 -9.47 11.31 5.30
CA GLY A 100 -8.26 12.09 5.02
C GLY A 100 -7.23 11.30 4.20
N ALA A 101 -7.06 10.02 4.48
CA ALA A 101 -6.15 9.14 3.75
C ALA A 101 -6.51 9.02 2.26
N LEU A 102 -7.80 8.98 1.91
CA LEU A 102 -8.24 9.00 0.50
C LEU A 102 -7.93 10.33 -0.18
N LYS A 103 -8.06 11.44 0.54
CA LYS A 103 -7.72 12.77 0.01
C LYS A 103 -6.22 12.90 -0.25
N GLU A 104 -5.38 12.42 0.67
CA GLU A 104 -3.94 12.38 0.49
C GLU A 104 -3.54 11.46 -0.67
N LEU A 105 -4.15 10.27 -0.76
CA LEU A 105 -3.88 9.36 -1.87
C LEU A 105 -4.23 9.98 -3.22
N LYS A 106 -5.37 10.68 -3.33
CA LYS A 106 -5.74 11.41 -4.53
C LYS A 106 -4.69 12.47 -4.91
N GLY A 107 -4.06 13.11 -3.92
CA GLY A 107 -2.93 14.01 -4.14
C GLY A 107 -1.74 13.29 -4.78
N ALA A 108 -1.38 12.10 -4.28
CA ALA A 108 -0.30 11.30 -4.85
C ALA A 108 -0.63 10.82 -6.28
N GLU A 109 -1.86 10.37 -6.52
CA GLU A 109 -2.34 9.99 -7.86
C GLU A 109 -2.24 11.13 -8.87
N ASN A 110 -2.55 12.36 -8.46
CA ASN A 110 -2.40 13.54 -9.30
C ASN A 110 -0.93 13.78 -9.67
N TYR A 111 0.03 13.46 -8.80
CA TYR A 111 1.45 13.54 -9.16
C TYR A 111 1.82 12.46 -10.17
N ILE A 112 1.35 11.22 -10.02
CA ILE A 112 1.59 10.17 -11.01
C ILE A 112 1.07 10.57 -12.40
N GLN A 113 -0.10 11.22 -12.46
CA GLN A 113 -0.68 11.72 -13.71
C GLN A 113 0.10 12.88 -14.35
N LYS A 114 0.77 13.70 -13.53
CA LYS A 114 1.59 14.83 -14.00
C LYS A 114 2.99 14.43 -14.42
N ALA A 115 3.44 13.22 -14.07
CA ALA A 115 4.73 12.72 -14.50
C ALA A 115 4.78 12.53 -16.03
N ASN A 116 5.97 12.67 -16.62
CA ASN A 116 6.17 12.54 -18.07
C ASN A 116 5.74 11.18 -18.63
N ASN A 117 5.71 10.15 -17.78
CA ASN A 117 5.21 8.82 -18.11
C ASN A 117 4.62 8.14 -16.86
N ALA A 118 3.50 7.43 -17.06
CA ALA A 118 2.87 6.68 -16.00
C ALA A 118 3.75 5.50 -15.56
N ASP A 119 4.12 5.47 -14.28
CA ASP A 119 4.82 4.35 -13.67
C ASP A 119 3.79 3.30 -13.21
N LYS A 120 3.85 2.11 -13.80
CA LYS A 120 2.87 1.05 -13.56
C LYS A 120 2.96 0.50 -12.12
N GLU A 121 4.14 0.50 -11.52
CA GLU A 121 4.31 0.04 -10.14
C GLU A 121 3.78 1.09 -9.15
N LEU A 122 3.93 2.39 -9.44
CA LEU A 122 3.30 3.45 -8.64
C LEU A 122 1.78 3.44 -8.78
N LEU A 123 1.26 3.24 -10.00
CA LEU A 123 -0.18 3.12 -10.23
C LEU A 123 -0.77 1.92 -9.47
N PHE A 124 -0.11 0.76 -9.54
CA PHE A 124 -0.51 -0.40 -8.76
C PHE A 124 -0.46 -0.12 -7.25
N THR A 125 0.63 0.49 -6.77
CA THR A 125 0.77 0.84 -5.35
C THR A 125 -0.36 1.76 -4.89
N ALA A 126 -0.72 2.76 -5.69
CA ALA A 126 -1.85 3.64 -5.40
C ALA A 126 -3.18 2.87 -5.40
N HIS A 127 -3.40 1.96 -6.35
CA HIS A 127 -4.61 1.15 -6.42
C HIS A 127 -4.76 0.23 -5.20
N LEU A 128 -3.72 -0.53 -4.86
CA LEU A 128 -3.73 -1.40 -3.68
C LEU A 128 -3.94 -0.60 -2.38
N LEU A 129 -3.28 0.55 -2.25
CA LEU A 129 -3.46 1.41 -1.09
C LEU A 129 -4.89 1.99 -1.02
N ARG A 130 -5.48 2.37 -2.15
CA ARG A 130 -6.89 2.81 -2.23
C ARG A 130 -7.83 1.73 -1.72
N HIS A 131 -7.62 0.49 -2.19
CA HIS A 131 -8.39 -0.67 -1.77
C HIS A 131 -8.30 -0.88 -0.26
N GLY A 132 -7.09 -0.90 0.30
CA GLY A 132 -6.87 -1.03 1.74
C GLY A 132 -7.51 0.10 2.56
N ILE A 133 -7.41 1.35 2.12
CA ILE A 133 -8.06 2.49 2.80
C ILE A 133 -9.58 2.37 2.76
N GLN A 134 -10.16 2.05 1.60
CA GLN A 134 -11.62 1.90 1.46
C GLN A 134 -12.14 0.72 2.29
N LEU A 135 -11.42 -0.41 2.30
CA LEU A 135 -11.73 -1.53 3.16
C LEU A 135 -11.73 -1.11 4.63
N THR A 136 -10.68 -0.41 5.09
CA THR A 136 -10.60 0.10 6.46
C THR A 136 -11.78 1.01 6.78
N ILE A 137 -12.16 1.94 5.90
CA ILE A 137 -13.32 2.82 6.12
C ILE A 137 -14.61 1.99 6.31
N GLU A 138 -14.88 1.01 5.45
CA GLU A 138 -16.09 0.21 5.56
C GLU A 138 -16.07 -0.74 6.76
N LEU A 139 -14.91 -1.33 7.08
CA LEU A 139 -14.72 -2.20 8.23
C LEU A 139 -15.04 -1.46 9.54
N PHE A 140 -14.58 -0.21 9.67
CA PHE A 140 -14.76 0.60 10.88
C PHE A 140 -16.19 1.15 11.06
N LYS A 141 -17.04 1.06 10.03
CA LYS A 141 -18.49 1.31 10.14
C LYS A 141 -19.25 0.14 10.79
N THR A 142 -18.68 -1.07 10.78
CA THR A 142 -19.29 -2.25 11.41
C THR A 142 -19.05 -2.26 12.92
N GLU A 143 -19.89 -2.92 13.71
CA GLU A 143 -19.71 -3.06 15.18
C GLU A 143 -18.65 -4.10 15.58
N SER A 144 -18.45 -5.11 14.74
CA SER A 144 -17.51 -6.22 15.02
C SER A 144 -16.09 -5.98 14.51
N LEU A 145 -15.89 -4.99 13.64
CA LEU A 145 -14.65 -4.80 12.86
C LEU A 145 -14.29 -6.03 12.03
N ALA A 146 -15.29 -6.73 11.50
CA ALA A 146 -15.11 -7.91 10.67
C ALA A 146 -15.66 -7.71 9.25
N ILE A 147 -14.91 -8.19 8.25
CA ILE A 147 -15.30 -8.07 6.84
C ILE A 147 -16.68 -8.66 6.57
N LYS A 148 -17.03 -9.75 7.27
CA LYS A 148 -18.33 -10.43 7.11
C LYS A 148 -19.56 -9.54 7.38
N ASP A 149 -19.37 -8.49 8.19
CA ASP A 149 -20.43 -7.59 8.61
C ASP A 149 -20.52 -6.33 7.72
N ILE A 150 -19.62 -6.20 6.73
CA ILE A 150 -19.73 -5.21 5.66
C ILE A 150 -20.90 -5.61 4.73
N PRO A 151 -21.75 -4.66 4.29
CA PRO A 151 -22.88 -4.97 3.41
C PRO A 151 -22.48 -5.79 2.17
N VAL A 152 -23.25 -6.83 1.85
CA VAL A 152 -22.98 -7.77 0.73
C VAL A 152 -22.68 -7.04 -0.58
N LYS A 153 -23.46 -6.00 -0.91
CA LYS A 153 -23.22 -5.18 -2.11
C LYS A 153 -21.80 -4.61 -2.12
N LYS A 154 -21.35 -4.07 -0.99
CA LYS A 154 -20.04 -3.44 -0.87
C LYS A 154 -18.89 -4.46 -0.91
N ARG A 155 -19.10 -5.64 -0.33
CA ARG A 155 -18.15 -6.75 -0.45
C ARG A 155 -17.99 -7.23 -1.89
N LYS A 156 -19.07 -7.31 -2.67
CA LYS A 156 -18.98 -7.61 -4.11
C LYS A 156 -18.17 -6.58 -4.88
N GLU A 157 -18.36 -5.28 -4.60
CA GLU A 157 -17.55 -4.21 -5.18
C GLU A 157 -16.05 -4.40 -4.83
N PHE A 158 -15.72 -4.77 -3.58
CA PHE A 158 -14.34 -5.07 -3.20
C PHE A 158 -13.78 -6.32 -3.90
N SER A 159 -14.57 -7.39 -4.06
CA SER A 159 -14.16 -8.58 -4.82
C SER A 159 -13.82 -8.26 -6.27
N GLU A 160 -14.63 -7.45 -6.94
CA GLU A 160 -14.39 -7.02 -8.33
C GLU A 160 -13.12 -6.17 -8.45
N ASP A 161 -12.91 -5.24 -7.53
CA ASP A 161 -11.70 -4.42 -7.47
C ASP A 161 -10.44 -5.27 -7.20
N LEU A 162 -10.55 -6.21 -6.25
CA LEU A 162 -9.44 -7.09 -5.87
C LEU A 162 -9.00 -8.01 -7.01
N LYS A 163 -9.93 -8.49 -7.85
CA LYS A 163 -9.58 -9.26 -9.06
C LYS A 163 -8.73 -8.46 -10.04
N SER A 164 -8.98 -7.17 -10.16
CA SER A 164 -8.17 -6.27 -10.98
C SER A 164 -6.77 -6.10 -10.40
N ILE A 165 -6.67 -5.94 -9.07
CA ILE A 165 -5.40 -5.89 -8.32
C ILE A 165 -4.61 -7.19 -8.52
N ILE A 166 -5.23 -8.35 -8.32
CA ILE A 166 -4.58 -9.67 -8.49
C ILE A 166 -4.00 -9.83 -9.90
N SER A 167 -4.78 -9.47 -10.93
CA SER A 167 -4.34 -9.54 -12.32
C SER A 167 -3.09 -8.67 -12.58
N GLU A 168 -3.10 -7.42 -12.08
CA GLU A 168 -1.99 -6.50 -12.29
C GLU A 168 -0.76 -6.86 -11.44
N PHE A 169 -0.96 -7.32 -10.20
CA PHE A 169 0.09 -7.83 -9.33
C PHE A 169 0.83 -8.99 -10.01
N LYS A 170 0.10 -9.96 -10.56
CA LYS A 170 0.66 -11.08 -11.31
C LYS A 170 1.49 -10.60 -12.51
N ARG A 171 0.96 -9.63 -13.25
CA ARG A 171 1.66 -9.07 -14.42
C ARG A 171 2.94 -8.36 -14.02
N LEU A 172 2.92 -7.53 -12.97
CA LEU A 172 4.08 -6.79 -12.48
C LEU A 172 5.12 -7.71 -11.84
N TRP A 173 4.69 -8.73 -11.10
CA TRP A 173 5.58 -9.74 -10.54
C TRP A 173 6.45 -10.37 -11.62
N LEU A 174 5.85 -10.84 -12.71
CA LEU A 174 6.58 -11.50 -13.81
C LEU A 174 7.48 -10.56 -14.61
N VAL A 175 7.34 -9.24 -14.47
CA VAL A 175 8.29 -8.27 -15.01
C VAL A 175 9.56 -8.18 -14.17
N ARG A 176 9.45 -8.38 -12.84
CA ARG A 176 10.52 -8.15 -11.86
C ARG A 176 11.19 -9.43 -11.37
N TYR A 177 10.40 -10.47 -11.17
CA TYR A 177 10.75 -11.66 -10.40
C TYR A 177 10.46 -12.92 -11.21
N ARG A 178 11.08 -14.02 -10.79
CA ARG A 178 10.76 -15.35 -11.31
C ARG A 178 9.39 -15.77 -10.76
N ASP A 179 8.77 -16.76 -11.40
CA ASP A 179 7.47 -17.31 -11.01
C ASP A 179 7.43 -17.93 -9.60
N GLY A 180 8.57 -18.38 -9.07
CA GLY A 180 8.68 -18.86 -7.69
C GLY A 180 8.19 -17.85 -6.66
N GLY A 181 7.33 -18.29 -5.73
CA GLY A 181 6.73 -17.46 -4.67
C GLY A 181 5.51 -16.63 -5.11
N LEU A 182 5.21 -16.57 -6.42
CA LEU A 182 4.03 -15.85 -6.92
C LEU A 182 2.74 -16.48 -6.39
N GLN A 183 2.62 -17.81 -6.45
CA GLN A 183 1.40 -18.49 -6.01
C GLN A 183 1.15 -18.29 -4.51
N ASP A 184 2.20 -18.35 -3.68
CA ASP A 184 2.09 -18.11 -2.24
C ASP A 184 1.62 -16.68 -1.95
N SER A 185 2.14 -15.71 -2.71
CA SER A 185 1.74 -14.31 -2.61
C SER A 185 0.28 -14.08 -3.03
N LEU A 186 -0.16 -14.78 -4.08
CA LEU A 186 -1.53 -14.75 -4.58
C LEU A 186 -2.53 -15.42 -3.64
N ASN A 187 -2.14 -16.48 -2.92
CA ASN A 187 -3.03 -17.19 -2.01
C ASN A 187 -3.63 -16.26 -0.94
N ILE A 188 -2.84 -15.32 -0.42
CA ILE A 188 -3.30 -14.36 0.59
C ILE A 188 -4.37 -13.42 0.00
N PHE A 189 -4.22 -13.01 -1.27
CA PHE A 189 -5.27 -12.26 -1.97
C PHE A 189 -6.52 -13.10 -2.21
N TYR A 190 -6.39 -14.38 -2.58
CA TYR A 190 -7.53 -15.27 -2.79
C TYR A 190 -8.29 -15.55 -1.49
N GLU A 191 -7.58 -15.65 -0.37
CA GLU A 191 -8.22 -15.73 0.95
C GLU A 191 -9.03 -14.47 1.26
N LEU A 192 -8.47 -13.28 1.00
CA LEU A 192 -9.23 -12.02 1.16
C LEU A 192 -10.49 -11.98 0.26
N ASP A 193 -10.39 -12.40 -1.01
CA ASP A 193 -11.53 -12.47 -1.94
C ASP A 193 -12.63 -13.44 -1.46
N ALA A 194 -12.24 -14.54 -0.81
CA ALA A 194 -13.19 -15.48 -0.22
C ALA A 194 -13.99 -14.83 0.92
N PHE A 195 -13.39 -13.95 1.73
CA PHE A 195 -14.10 -13.19 2.77
C PHE A 195 -15.07 -12.13 2.20
N TYR A 196 -14.81 -11.63 1.00
CA TYR A 196 -15.75 -10.77 0.29
C TYR A 196 -16.94 -11.54 -0.29
N SER A 197 -16.70 -12.79 -0.70
CA SER A 197 -17.70 -13.62 -1.39
C SER A 197 -18.65 -14.36 -0.45
N ASN A 198 -18.22 -14.64 0.80
CA ASN A 198 -18.99 -15.33 1.84
C ASN A 198 -19.76 -14.34 2.72
#